data_AF-A0A2U8T1S7-F1
#
_entry.id   AF-A0A2U8T1S7-F1
#
_cell.length_a   1.000
_cell.length_b   1.000
_cell.length_c   1.000
_cell.angle_alpha   90.00
_cell.angle_beta   90.00
_cell.angle_gamma   90.00
#
_symmetry.space_group_name_H-M   'P 1'
#
loop_
_entity.id
_entity.type
_entity.pdbx_description
1 polymer ?
#
loop_
_entity_poly.entity_id
_entity_poly.type
_entity_poly.pdbx_seq_one_letter_code
_entity_poly.pdbx_strand_id
1 'polypeptide(L)' 'MLQCLLKNGGINEIKSQLKIEEKTLSCYQSKITRKFGCKRYIRFMYLYSLNKEMVDERWLMPSI' A
#
# COMPACT_ATOMS: atom_id res chain seq x y z
N MET A 1 0.75 4.19 -7.66
CA MET A 1 1.53 3.96 -6.42
C MET A 1 1.02 2.78 -5.60
N LEU A 2 -0.24 2.78 -5.13
CA LEU A 2 -0.82 1.62 -4.43
C LEU A 2 -0.67 0.32 -5.24
N GLN A 3 -1.05 0.32 -6.53
CA GLN A 3 -0.88 -0.84 -7.40
C GLN A 3 0.58 -1.35 -7.51
N CYS A 4 1.59 -0.47 -7.43
CA CYS A 4 3.00 -0.90 -7.41
C CYS A 4 3.40 -1.51 -6.08
N LEU A 5 2.85 -1.00 -4.97
CA LEU A 5 3.11 -1.49 -3.61
C LEU A 5 2.42 -2.83 -3.33
N LEU A 6 1.40 -3.14 -4.12
CA LEU A 6 0.61 -4.37 -4.05
C LEU A 6 1.07 -5.45 -5.02
N LYS A 7 1.98 -5.14 -5.96
CA LYS A 7 2.59 -6.19 -6.80
C LYS A 7 3.35 -7.14 -5.88
N ASN A 8 3.32 -8.44 -6.19
CA ASN A 8 4.03 -9.51 -5.47
C ASN A 8 5.56 -9.43 -5.58
N GLY A 9 6.13 -8.23 -5.64
CA GLY A 9 7.56 -8.00 -5.62
C GLY A 9 8.05 -7.71 -4.21
N GLY A 10 9.23 -8.22 -3.88
CA GLY A 10 9.92 -7.86 -2.65
C GLY A 10 10.20 -6.35 -2.59
N ILE A 11 10.52 -5.83 -1.40
CA ILE A 11 10.85 -4.41 -1.16
C ILE A 11 11.87 -3.87 -2.19
N ASN A 12 12.86 -4.67 -2.56
CA ASN A 12 13.90 -4.28 -3.52
C ASN A 12 13.36 -4.10 -4.95
N GLU A 13 12.42 -4.94 -5.37
CA GLU A 13 11.78 -4.80 -6.69
C GLU A 13 10.89 -3.57 -6.74
N ILE A 14 10.16 -3.30 -5.66
CA ILE A 14 9.32 -2.10 -5.52
C ILE A 14 10.19 -0.83 -5.56
N LYS A 15 11.30 -0.82 -4.81
CA LYS A 15 12.28 0.29 -4.82
C LYS A 15 12.86 0.51 -6.21
N SER A 16 13.22 -0.56 -6.92
CA SER A 16 13.77 -0.51 -8.28
C SER A 16 12.75 0.02 -9.30
N GLN A 17 11.50 -0.48 -9.27
CA GLN A 17 10.44 -0.05 -10.18
C GLN A 17 10.03 1.41 -9.96
N LEU A 18 9.93 1.83 -8.70
CA LEU A 18 9.49 3.18 -8.35
C LEU A 18 10.65 4.20 -8.32
N LYS A 19 11.91 3.74 -8.38
CA LYS A 19 13.13 4.55 -8.20
C LYS A 19 13.06 5.43 -6.94
N ILE A 20 12.59 4.86 -5.83
CA ILE A 20 12.45 5.57 -4.55
C ILE A 20 13.35 4.99 -3.47
N GLU A 21 13.73 5.86 -2.53
CA GLU A 21 14.40 5.44 -1.30
C GLU A 21 13.48 4.62 -0.37
N GLU A 22 14.10 3.83 0.50
CA GLU A 22 13.40 3.01 1.47
C GLU A 22 12.56 3.82 2.45
N LYS A 23 13.07 4.96 2.92
CA LYS A 23 12.32 5.87 3.80
C LYS A 23 11.03 6.35 3.15
N THR A 24 11.06 6.57 1.84
CA THR A 24 9.91 7.01 1.05
C THR A 24 8.91 5.88 0.89
N LEU A 25 9.38 4.65 0.67
CA LEU A 25 8.54 3.46 0.68
C LEU A 25 7.85 3.26 2.04
N SER A 26 8.57 3.36 3.15
CA SER A 26 8.00 3.28 4.51
C SER A 26 6.97 4.38 4.78
N CYS A 27 7.20 5.59 4.26
CA CYS A 27 6.22 6.68 4.33
C CYS A 27 4.92 6.32 3.58
N TYR A 28 5.01 5.75 2.38
CA TYR A 28 3.83 5.31 1.64
C TYR A 28 3.07 4.19 2.35
N GLN A 29 3.78 3.18 2.87
CA GLN A 29 3.17 2.12 3.67
C GLN A 29 2.44 2.70 4.89
N SER A 30 3.03 3.69 5.56
CA SER A 30 2.42 4.38 6.71
C SER A 30 1.18 5.19 6.34
N LYS A 31 1.18 5.86 5.17
CA LYS A 31 0.01 6.57 4.66
C LYS A 31 -1.14 5.62 4.36
N ILE A 32 -0.84 4.47 3.75
CA ILE A 32 -1.82 3.42 3.45
C ILE A 32 -2.42 2.87 4.75
N THR A 33 -1.58 2.47 5.70
CA THR A 33 -2.08 1.91 6.96
C THR A 33 -2.96 2.90 7.72
N ARG A 34 -2.62 4.19 7.72
CA ARG A 34 -3.49 5.24 8.29
C ARG A 34 -4.82 5.37 7.53
N LYS A 35 -4.81 5.45 6.19
CA LYS A 35 -6.03 5.59 5.37
C LYS A 35 -7.03 4.44 5.62
N PHE A 36 -6.53 3.24 5.86
CA PHE A 36 -7.35 2.04 6.08
C PHE A 36 -7.48 1.64 7.56
N GLY A 37 -7.03 2.46 8.51
CA GLY A 37 -7.13 2.14 9.94
C GLY A 37 -6.37 0.86 10.37
N CYS A 38 -5.31 0.49 9.65
CA CYS A 38 -4.51 -0.69 9.92
C CYS A 38 -3.30 -0.36 10.81
N LYS A 39 -2.95 -1.25 11.76
CA LYS A 39 -1.73 -1.09 12.59
C LYS A 39 -0.43 -1.47 11.86
N ARG A 40 -0.48 -2.38 10.89
CA ARG A 40 0.69 -2.89 10.15
C ARG A 40 0.40 -3.03 8.67
N TYR A 41 1.40 -2.77 7.82
CA TYR A 41 1.25 -2.91 6.36
C TYR A 41 0.91 -4.34 5.93
N ILE A 42 1.49 -5.35 6.58
CA ILE A 42 1.15 -6.76 6.32
C ILE A 42 -0.33 -7.07 6.58
N ARG A 43 -0.95 -6.42 7.57
CA ARG A 43 -2.38 -6.58 7.85
C ARG A 43 -3.23 -5.92 6.77
N PHE A 44 -2.79 -4.78 6.26
CA PHE A 44 -3.40 -4.14 5.10
C PHE A 44 -3.33 -5.06 3.87
N MET A 45 -2.16 -5.64 3.55
CA MET A 45 -2.00 -6.56 2.43
C MET A 45 -2.93 -7.78 2.52
N TYR A 46 -3.07 -8.35 3.71
CA TYR A 46 -4.01 -9.45 3.95
C TYR A 46 -5.47 -9.02 3.68
N LEU A 47 -5.90 -7.88 4.21
CA LEU A 47 -7.26 -7.37 3.97
C LEU A 47 -7.50 -7.04 2.49
N TYR A 48 -6.49 -6.48 1.82
CA TYR A 48 -6.53 -6.22 0.38
C TYR A 48 -6.69 -7.51 -0.44
N SER A 49 -5.99 -8.59 -0.08
CA SER A 49 -6.15 -9.88 -0.77
C SER A 49 -7.54 -10.50 -0.60
N LEU A 50 -8.23 -10.21 0.52
CA LEU A 50 -9.57 -10.72 0.80
C LEU A 50 -10.69 -9.86 0.20
N ASN A 51 -10.48 -8.55 0.07
CA ASN A 51 -11.54 -7.58 -0.26
C ASN A 51 -11.04 -6.53 -1.27
N LYS A 52 -10.35 -6.98 -2.32
CA LYS A 52 -9.67 -6.12 -3.28
C LYS A 52 -10.57 -5.00 -3.82
N GLU A 53 -11.78 -5.33 -4.27
CA GLU A 53 -12.70 -4.37 -4.88
C GLU A 53 -13.10 -3.23 -3.91
N MET A 54 -13.50 -3.57 -2.68
CA MET A 54 -13.82 -2.55 -1.67
C MET A 54 -12.62 -1.67 -1.30
N VAL A 55 -11.42 -2.26 -1.27
CA VAL A 55 -10.20 -1.50 -0.95
C VAL A 55 -9.82 -0.56 -2.10
N ASP A 56 -9.98 -1.00 -3.35
CA ASP A 56 -9.79 -0.17 -4.54
C ASP A 56 -10.79 1.00 -4.58
N GLU A 57 -12.08 0.76 -4.30
CA GLU A 57 -13.09 1.83 -4.19
C GLU A 57 -12.74 2.86 -3.11
N ARG A 58 -12.44 2.38 -1.90
CA ARG A 58 -12.06 3.25 -0.78
C ARG A 58 -10.73 3.98 -1.01
N TRP A 59 -9.84 3.43 -1.83
CA TRP A 59 -8.61 4.11 -2.23
C TRP A 59 -8.89 5.33 -3.13
N LEU A 60 -9.84 5.19 -4.05
CA LEU A 60 -10.26 6.24 -4.99
C LEU A 60 -11.06 7.35 -4.31
N MET A 61 -11.70 7.07 -3.17
CA MET A 61 -12.37 8.11 -2.41
C MET A 61 -11.38 9.15 -1.86
N PRO A 62 -11.64 10.46 -2.07
CA PRO A 62 -10.94 11.52 -1.36
C PRO A 62 -11.07 11.30 0.15
N SER A 63 -9.97 11.46 0.87
CA SER A 63 -10.05 11.51 2.33
C SER A 63 -10.89 12.75 2.70
N ILE A 64 -12.05 12.54 3.33
CA ILE A 64 -12.82 13.62 3.97
C ILE A 64 -11.97 14.22 5.10
#